data_AF-A0A452C8G7-F1
#
_entry.id   AF-A0A452C8G7-F1
#
_cell.length_a   1.000
_cell.length_b   1.000
_cell.length_c   1.000
_cell.angle_alpha   90.00
_cell.angle_beta   90.00
_cell.angle_gamma   90.00
#
_symmetry.space_group_name_H-M   'P 1'
#
loop_
_entity.id
_entity.type
_entity.pdbx_description
1 polymer ?
#
loop_
_entity_poly.entity_id
_entity_poly.type
_entity_poly.pdbx_seq_one_letter_code
_entity_poly.pdbx_strand_id
1 'polypeptide(L)'
;MAMEPLETPIKDGILYQQHIKFGKKSWRKVWGLLYAGGPSGVARLESWEVRDGGLGPAVDRSVGPGRRGERRVIRLADCVSVLPADGESCPRDTGAFLLTTTERSHLLAAQHRQSWMGPICQLAFPGTGESSQGSGEAEAPKRGLVQMEENSIYSSWQEVGEFPVVVQRTEAAARCQLKGPYLLLLGQDSIQLNEPASPQALYTWPYRFLRKFGSDKGVFSFEAGRRCDSGEGLFAFISPRSRDLCGAVAAAIQEGPGGRSPLASPIYHNSQDLGWPGAAHDSSLEAQYRRLLELELADNGDEAGGSARAGAHLGFKAKLVTLLSRERRKGPAPCDRP
;
A
#
# COMPACT_ATOMS: atom_id res chain seq x y z
N MET A 1 -4.87 3.22 46.53
CA MET A 1 -5.36 2.25 45.52
C MET A 1 -6.11 3.05 44.47
N ALA A 2 -5.47 3.36 43.34
CA ALA A 2 -6.17 3.95 42.21
C ALA A 2 -7.08 2.87 41.63
N MET A 3 -8.38 3.14 41.60
CA MET A 3 -9.37 2.26 40.98
C MET A 3 -9.12 2.34 39.47
N GLU A 4 -8.72 1.25 38.83
CA GLU A 4 -8.56 1.23 37.38
C GLU A 4 -9.88 1.62 36.69
N PRO A 5 -9.84 2.40 35.59
CA PRO A 5 -11.05 2.79 34.89
C PRO A 5 -11.77 1.53 34.38
N LEU A 6 -13.00 1.34 34.87
CA LEU A 6 -13.84 0.21 34.48
C LEU A 6 -14.22 0.36 33.00
N GLU A 7 -13.75 -0.55 32.15
CA GLU A 7 -14.15 -0.57 30.75
C GLU A 7 -15.68 -0.64 30.64
N THR A 8 -16.28 0.28 29.88
CA THR A 8 -17.73 0.38 29.75
C THR A 8 -18.18 -0.33 28.47
N PRO A 9 -19.13 -1.29 28.54
CA PRO A 9 -19.66 -1.95 27.35
C PRO A 9 -20.49 -0.95 26.53
N ILE A 10 -20.34 -1.00 25.21
CA ILE A 10 -21.13 -0.17 24.27
C ILE A 10 -22.54 -0.72 24.05
N LYS A 11 -22.73 -2.01 24.37
CA LYS A 11 -24.03 -2.66 24.30
C LYS A 11 -24.08 -3.84 25.26
N ASP A 12 -25.20 -3.98 25.93
CA ASP A 12 -25.54 -5.12 26.76
C ASP A 12 -26.95 -5.63 26.44
N GLY A 13 -27.22 -6.89 26.79
CA GLY A 13 -28.57 -7.43 26.74
C GLY A 13 -28.62 -8.93 26.51
N ILE A 14 -29.83 -9.43 26.27
CA ILE A 14 -30.08 -10.85 26.06
C ILE A 14 -29.70 -11.27 24.64
N LEU A 15 -28.89 -12.33 24.57
CA LEU A 15 -28.64 -13.12 23.38
C LEU A 15 -29.07 -14.58 23.65
N TYR A 16 -29.26 -15.33 22.60
CA TYR A 16 -29.41 -16.78 22.67
C TYR A 16 -28.26 -17.42 21.91
N GLN A 17 -27.61 -18.40 22.51
CA GLN A 17 -26.52 -19.13 21.88
C GLN A 17 -26.94 -20.57 21.61
N GLN A 18 -26.71 -21.02 20.37
CA GLN A 18 -26.98 -22.41 20.02
C GLN A 18 -25.91 -23.31 20.66
N HIS A 19 -26.38 -24.40 21.25
CA HIS A 19 -25.57 -25.42 21.87
C HIS A 19 -26.04 -26.79 21.40
N ILE A 20 -25.10 -27.63 20.99
CA ILE A 20 -25.37 -29.01 20.57
C ILE A 20 -25.05 -29.92 21.76
N LYS A 21 -26.04 -30.67 22.26
CA LYS A 21 -25.85 -31.72 23.26
C LYS A 21 -26.39 -33.02 22.70
N PHE A 22 -25.56 -34.06 22.65
CA PHE A 22 -25.96 -35.39 22.17
C PHE A 22 -26.65 -35.35 20.79
N GLY A 23 -26.11 -34.55 19.85
CA GLY A 23 -26.67 -34.38 18.50
C GLY A 23 -27.92 -33.49 18.43
N LYS A 24 -28.53 -33.11 19.56
CA LYS A 24 -29.69 -32.22 19.61
C LYS A 24 -29.24 -30.75 19.70
N LYS A 25 -29.65 -29.94 18.73
CA LYS A 25 -29.52 -28.48 18.76
C LYS A 25 -30.49 -27.90 19.82
N SER A 26 -29.98 -27.05 20.70
CA SER A 26 -30.74 -26.36 21.74
C SER A 26 -30.27 -24.92 21.85
N TRP A 27 -31.13 -24.00 22.29
CA TRP A 27 -30.77 -22.61 22.52
C TRP A 27 -30.69 -22.32 24.01
N ARG A 28 -29.67 -21.56 24.41
CA ARG A 28 -29.53 -21.10 25.79
C ARG A 28 -29.54 -19.60 25.85
N LYS A 29 -30.24 -19.06 26.83
CA LYS A 29 -30.28 -17.63 27.11
C LYS A 29 -28.96 -17.21 27.77
N VAL A 30 -28.29 -16.24 27.17
CA VAL A 30 -27.03 -15.68 27.66
C VAL A 30 -27.17 -14.16 27.76
N TRP A 31 -26.46 -13.56 28.70
CA TRP A 31 -26.29 -12.13 28.75
C TRP A 31 -25.02 -11.78 28.00
N GLY A 32 -25.12 -10.91 27.01
CA GLY A 32 -24.01 -10.42 26.19
C GLY A 32 -23.57 -9.03 26.61
N LEU A 33 -22.26 -8.78 26.57
CA LEU A 33 -21.64 -7.46 26.65
C LEU A 33 -20.70 -7.27 25.45
N LEU A 34 -20.92 -6.21 24.69
CA LEU A 34 -20.07 -5.81 23.59
C LEU A 34 -19.19 -4.65 24.05
N TYR A 35 -17.88 -4.81 23.95
CA TYR A 35 -16.89 -3.78 24.24
C TYR A 35 -16.24 -3.30 22.96
N ALA A 36 -16.10 -1.98 22.82
CA ALA A 36 -15.25 -1.38 21.79
C ALA A 36 -13.77 -1.50 22.19
N GLY A 37 -12.87 -1.50 21.19
CA GLY A 37 -11.44 -1.43 21.45
C GLY A 37 -11.04 -0.03 21.93
N GLY A 38 -10.09 0.05 22.84
CA GLY A 38 -9.58 1.31 23.38
C GLY A 38 -8.22 1.15 24.07
N PRO A 39 -7.73 2.20 24.75
CA PRO A 39 -6.40 2.21 25.38
C PRO A 39 -6.20 1.12 26.45
N SER A 40 -7.28 0.62 27.04
CA SER A 40 -7.27 -0.31 28.17
C SER A 40 -7.67 -1.74 27.79
N GLY A 41 -8.06 -1.99 26.54
CA GLY A 41 -8.46 -3.32 26.12
C GLY A 41 -9.04 -3.43 24.71
N VAL A 42 -9.24 -4.68 24.30
CA VAL A 42 -9.60 -5.04 22.92
C VAL A 42 -11.11 -5.12 22.71
N ALA A 43 -11.53 -4.87 21.47
CA ALA A 43 -12.91 -5.05 21.05
C ALA A 43 -13.33 -6.53 21.18
N ARG A 44 -14.39 -6.80 21.93
CA ARG A 44 -14.79 -8.17 22.28
C ARG A 44 -16.27 -8.28 22.63
N LEU A 45 -16.84 -9.45 22.34
CA LEU A 45 -18.15 -9.88 22.83
C LEU A 45 -17.95 -10.87 23.98
N GLU A 46 -18.32 -10.45 25.19
CA GLU A 46 -18.37 -11.33 26.35
C GLU A 46 -19.80 -11.85 26.54
N SER A 47 -19.95 -13.10 26.95
CA SER A 47 -21.27 -13.66 27.27
C SER A 47 -21.20 -14.69 28.38
N TRP A 48 -22.27 -14.80 29.16
CA TRP A 48 -22.42 -15.85 30.17
C TRP A 48 -23.86 -16.32 30.24
N GLU A 49 -24.05 -17.57 30.63
CA GLU A 49 -25.37 -18.19 30.77
C GLU A 49 -26.20 -17.48 31.86
N VAL A 50 -27.42 -17.10 31.49
CA VAL A 50 -28.41 -16.57 32.45
C VAL A 50 -29.15 -17.76 33.02
N ARG A 51 -29.02 -17.98 34.33
CA ARG A 51 -29.86 -18.95 35.03
C ARG A 51 -31.25 -18.34 35.17
N ASP A 52 -32.29 -19.07 34.77
CA ASP A 52 -33.68 -18.62 34.94
C ASP A 52 -33.98 -18.47 36.43
N GLY A 53 -33.95 -17.22 36.90
CA GLY A 53 -34.18 -16.87 38.30
C GLY A 53 -33.50 -15.56 38.68
N GLY A 54 -34.13 -14.42 38.34
CA GLY A 54 -33.78 -13.10 38.89
C GLY A 54 -33.90 -11.96 37.89
N LEU A 55 -34.77 -11.00 38.20
CA LEU A 55 -35.04 -9.76 37.45
C LEU A 55 -33.75 -8.95 37.20
N GLY A 56 -33.85 -8.02 36.23
CA GLY A 56 -32.81 -7.08 35.79
C GLY A 56 -32.19 -6.20 36.89
N PRO A 57 -31.43 -5.15 36.51
CA PRO A 57 -30.45 -4.53 37.38
C PRO A 57 -31.12 -3.69 38.46
N ALA A 58 -31.37 -4.30 39.62
CA ALA A 58 -31.43 -3.57 40.87
C ALA A 58 -30.00 -3.39 41.36
N VAL A 59 -29.64 -2.13 41.56
CA VAL A 59 -28.44 -1.65 42.23
C VAL A 59 -28.22 -2.46 43.51
N ASP A 60 -27.22 -3.33 43.53
CA ASP A 60 -26.46 -3.57 44.75
C ASP A 60 -25.01 -3.98 44.44
N ARG A 61 -24.09 -3.19 44.97
CA ARG A 61 -22.67 -3.54 45.03
C ARG A 61 -22.55 -4.69 46.04
N SER A 62 -21.64 -5.62 45.76
CA SER A 62 -21.10 -6.63 46.70
C SER A 62 -21.61 -8.07 46.53
N VAL A 63 -21.32 -8.72 45.41
CA VAL A 63 -21.05 -10.18 45.41
C VAL A 63 -19.90 -10.47 44.43
N GLY A 64 -18.85 -11.11 44.95
CA GLY A 64 -17.57 -11.32 44.24
C GLY A 64 -17.62 -12.16 42.95
N PRO A 65 -16.49 -12.30 42.25
CA PRO A 65 -16.40 -12.83 40.87
C PRO A 65 -16.73 -14.33 40.72
N GLY A 66 -17.11 -15.04 41.79
CA GLY A 66 -17.14 -16.50 41.86
C GLY A 66 -18.45 -17.21 41.49
N ARG A 67 -19.49 -16.54 40.97
CA ARG A 67 -20.77 -17.21 40.62
C ARG A 67 -21.40 -16.84 39.27
N ARG A 68 -20.66 -16.25 38.32
CA ARG A 68 -21.10 -16.22 36.91
C ARG A 68 -20.74 -17.56 36.28
N GLY A 69 -21.64 -18.13 35.46
CA GLY A 69 -21.35 -19.32 34.65
C GLY A 69 -20.13 -19.12 33.74
N GLU A 70 -19.71 -20.15 33.02
CA GLU A 70 -18.54 -20.09 32.14
C GLU A 70 -18.64 -18.88 31.19
N ARG A 71 -17.79 -17.88 31.43
CA ARG A 71 -17.75 -16.64 30.65
C ARG A 71 -17.06 -16.94 29.32
N ARG A 72 -17.79 -16.78 28.22
CA ARG A 72 -17.25 -16.88 26.87
C ARG A 72 -16.85 -15.51 26.37
N VAL A 73 -15.66 -15.42 25.79
CA VAL A 73 -15.12 -14.19 25.21
C VAL A 73 -14.82 -14.47 23.74
N ILE A 74 -15.31 -13.59 22.86
CA ILE A 74 -14.98 -13.60 21.43
C ILE A 74 -14.31 -12.27 21.13
N ARG A 75 -13.03 -12.30 20.74
CA ARG A 75 -12.35 -11.09 20.30
C ARG A 75 -12.83 -10.75 18.89
N LEU A 76 -13.19 -9.50 18.66
CA LEU A 76 -13.74 -9.10 17.37
C LEU A 76 -12.67 -9.08 16.28
N ALA A 77 -11.39 -8.99 16.65
CA ALA A 77 -10.26 -9.18 15.75
C ALA A 77 -10.17 -10.60 15.17
N ASP A 78 -10.72 -11.61 15.85
CA ASP A 78 -10.72 -13.00 15.39
C ASP A 78 -11.94 -13.30 14.51
N CYS A 79 -12.82 -12.32 14.26
CA CYS A 79 -14.02 -12.50 13.46
C CYS A 79 -13.68 -12.50 11.97
N VAL A 80 -14.06 -13.59 11.29
CA VAL A 80 -13.92 -13.79 9.85
C VAL A 80 -15.15 -13.27 9.11
N SER A 81 -16.35 -13.50 9.66
CA SER A 81 -17.60 -13.02 9.06
C SER A 81 -18.74 -12.90 10.07
N VAL A 82 -19.68 -12.02 9.77
CA VAL A 82 -20.94 -11.84 10.51
C VAL A 82 -22.06 -11.88 9.47
N LEU A 83 -22.89 -12.90 9.51
CA LEU A 83 -23.92 -13.13 8.48
C LEU A 83 -25.29 -13.40 9.11
N PRO A 84 -26.39 -12.99 8.45
CA PRO A 84 -27.72 -13.40 8.87
C PRO A 84 -27.87 -14.92 8.70
N ALA A 85 -28.59 -15.57 9.61
CA ALA A 85 -28.84 -17.01 9.57
C ALA A 85 -30.34 -17.30 9.49
N ASP A 86 -30.97 -16.85 8.41
CA ASP A 86 -32.43 -16.93 8.21
C ASP A 86 -32.96 -18.37 8.11
N GLY A 87 -32.10 -19.34 7.79
CA GLY A 87 -32.47 -20.76 7.66
C GLY A 87 -32.40 -21.59 8.95
N GLU A 88 -31.95 -21.03 10.07
CA GLU A 88 -31.79 -21.76 11.34
C GLU A 88 -33.01 -21.58 12.26
N SER A 89 -33.44 -22.65 12.92
CA SER A 89 -34.48 -22.59 13.95
C SER A 89 -34.00 -21.73 15.11
N CYS A 90 -34.71 -20.66 15.47
CA CYS A 90 -34.36 -19.76 16.58
C CYS A 90 -35.52 -19.58 17.57
N PRO A 91 -35.27 -19.09 18.80
CA PRO A 91 -36.33 -18.77 19.76
C PRO A 91 -37.37 -17.79 19.18
N ARG A 92 -38.61 -17.84 19.70
CA ARG A 92 -39.71 -16.96 19.24
C ARG A 92 -39.30 -15.49 19.33
N ASP A 93 -39.72 -14.71 18.33
CA ASP A 93 -39.46 -13.27 18.22
C ASP A 93 -37.98 -12.88 18.19
N THR A 94 -37.10 -13.79 17.76
CA THR A 94 -35.67 -13.52 17.57
C THR A 94 -35.24 -13.77 16.12
N GLY A 95 -34.18 -13.09 15.69
CA GLY A 95 -33.49 -13.37 14.44
C GLY A 95 -32.11 -13.96 14.71
N ALA A 96 -31.78 -15.07 14.05
CA ALA A 96 -30.47 -15.70 14.15
C ALA A 96 -29.43 -15.03 13.24
N PHE A 97 -28.18 -15.05 13.69
CA PHE A 97 -27.00 -14.63 12.96
C PHE A 97 -25.81 -15.53 13.30
N LEU A 98 -24.93 -15.70 12.33
CA LEU A 98 -23.73 -16.51 12.43
C LEU A 98 -22.52 -15.60 12.57
N LEU A 99 -21.77 -15.81 13.65
CA LEU A 99 -20.48 -15.17 13.90
C LEU A 99 -19.38 -16.20 13.67
N THR A 100 -18.68 -16.11 12.56
CA THR A 100 -17.57 -17.01 12.23
C THR A 100 -16.28 -16.40 12.75
N THR A 101 -15.57 -17.13 13.59
CA THR A 101 -14.22 -16.77 14.04
C THR A 101 -13.18 -17.64 13.34
N THR A 102 -11.90 -17.32 13.49
CA THR A 102 -10.79 -18.14 12.99
C THR A 102 -10.78 -19.55 13.56
N GLU A 103 -11.31 -19.76 14.77
CA GLU A 103 -11.33 -21.06 15.43
C GLU A 103 -12.63 -21.85 15.17
N ARG A 104 -13.78 -21.17 15.22
CA ARG A 104 -15.10 -21.82 15.09
C ARG A 104 -16.21 -20.85 14.74
N SER A 105 -17.35 -21.41 14.36
CA SER A 105 -18.59 -20.65 14.14
C SER A 105 -19.49 -20.62 15.39
N HIS A 106 -20.09 -19.47 15.64
CA HIS A 106 -21.00 -19.22 16.76
C HIS A 106 -22.36 -18.79 16.23
N LEU A 107 -23.37 -19.64 16.41
CA LEU A 107 -24.74 -19.29 16.05
C LEU A 107 -25.43 -18.59 17.23
N LEU A 108 -25.81 -17.34 17.02
CA LEU A 108 -26.43 -16.45 18.00
C LEU A 108 -27.80 -16.00 17.52
N ALA A 109 -28.70 -15.64 18.43
CA ALA A 109 -29.98 -15.03 18.10
C ALA A 109 -30.34 -13.90 19.07
N ALA A 110 -31.01 -12.87 18.57
CA ALA A 110 -31.42 -11.70 19.34
C ALA A 110 -32.78 -11.18 18.85
N GLN A 111 -33.54 -10.53 19.73
CA GLN A 111 -34.84 -9.94 19.39
C GLN A 111 -34.73 -8.92 18.24
N HIS A 112 -33.71 -8.05 18.30
CA HIS A 112 -33.37 -7.13 17.23
C HIS A 112 -31.99 -7.48 16.67
N ARG A 113 -31.91 -8.49 15.78
CA ARG A 113 -30.64 -9.02 15.26
C ARG A 113 -29.70 -7.93 14.73
N GLN A 114 -30.22 -6.96 13.99
CA GLN A 114 -29.43 -5.88 13.38
C GLN A 114 -28.81 -4.95 14.42
N SER A 115 -29.47 -4.78 15.58
CA SER A 115 -28.94 -3.97 16.69
C SER A 115 -27.70 -4.59 17.34
N TRP A 116 -27.44 -5.88 17.10
CA TRP A 116 -26.22 -6.57 17.51
C TRP A 116 -25.25 -6.75 16.34
N MET A 117 -25.73 -7.20 15.18
CA MET A 117 -24.90 -7.41 13.99
C MET A 117 -24.21 -6.12 13.55
N GLY A 118 -24.91 -4.99 13.47
CA GLY A 118 -24.34 -3.72 13.02
C GLY A 118 -23.10 -3.32 13.82
N PRO A 119 -23.21 -3.12 15.15
CA PRO A 119 -22.06 -2.81 16.00
C PRO A 119 -20.96 -3.87 15.99
N ILE A 120 -21.32 -5.17 15.96
CA ILE A 120 -20.33 -6.26 15.87
C ILE A 120 -19.54 -6.16 14.56
N CYS A 121 -20.22 -5.96 13.42
CA CYS A 121 -19.59 -5.78 12.11
C CYS A 121 -18.69 -4.55 12.10
N GLN A 122 -19.15 -3.42 12.61
CA GLN A 122 -18.37 -2.18 12.65
C GLN A 122 -17.08 -2.34 13.45
N LEU A 123 -17.14 -3.04 14.59
CA LEU A 123 -15.98 -3.29 15.43
C LEU A 123 -15.06 -4.41 14.91
N ALA A 124 -15.60 -5.42 14.21
CA ALA A 124 -14.83 -6.50 13.61
C ALA A 124 -14.18 -6.08 12.28
N PHE A 125 -14.82 -5.19 11.51
CA PHE A 125 -14.41 -4.77 10.16
C PHE A 125 -14.44 -3.23 10.02
N PRO A 126 -13.54 -2.51 10.73
CA PRO A 126 -13.45 -1.06 10.61
C PRO A 126 -13.03 -0.66 9.18
N GLY A 127 -13.96 -0.08 8.41
CA GLY A 127 -13.73 0.42 7.04
C GLY A 127 -14.74 0.00 5.97
N THR A 128 -15.72 -0.86 6.28
CA THR A 128 -16.65 -1.45 5.28
C THR A 128 -18.04 -0.79 5.24
N GLY A 129 -18.20 0.42 5.79
CA GLY A 129 -19.50 0.91 6.26
C GLY A 129 -20.12 2.14 5.59
N GLU A 130 -20.11 2.28 4.26
CA GLU A 130 -21.04 3.19 3.57
C GLU A 130 -21.47 2.61 2.22
N SER A 131 -22.56 1.84 2.22
CA SER A 131 -23.26 1.43 1.00
C SER A 131 -24.70 1.13 1.32
N SER A 132 -25.54 2.17 1.38
CA SER A 132 -26.99 2.08 1.15
C SER A 132 -27.62 3.48 1.14
N GLN A 133 -27.98 3.95 -0.07
CA GLN A 133 -28.99 4.93 -0.47
C GLN A 133 -28.44 6.09 -1.32
N GLY A 134 -28.82 6.14 -2.60
CA GLY A 134 -28.56 7.28 -3.48
C GLY A 134 -28.64 6.96 -4.97
N SER A 135 -29.84 6.94 -5.52
CA SER A 135 -30.11 7.13 -6.95
C SER A 135 -29.77 8.55 -7.39
N GLY A 136 -29.16 8.72 -8.56
CA GLY A 136 -29.23 9.96 -9.35
C GLY A 136 -27.96 10.81 -9.39
N GLU A 137 -27.34 10.81 -10.57
CA GLU A 137 -26.69 11.90 -11.30
C GLU A 137 -25.90 13.02 -10.57
N ALA A 138 -24.67 13.18 -11.09
CA ALA A 138 -23.89 14.40 -11.25
C ALA A 138 -23.21 15.04 -10.02
N GLU A 139 -21.95 15.43 -10.29
CA GLU A 139 -20.92 16.01 -9.43
C GLU A 139 -20.35 15.10 -8.34
N ALA A 140 -19.04 14.93 -8.37
CA ALA A 140 -18.28 14.32 -7.30
C ALA A 140 -17.60 15.43 -6.46
N PRO A 141 -18.21 15.93 -5.38
CA PRO A 141 -17.50 16.67 -4.36
C PRO A 141 -16.92 15.70 -3.32
N LYS A 142 -15.59 15.72 -3.24
CA LYS A 142 -14.70 15.42 -2.10
C LYS A 142 -15.12 14.28 -1.16
N ARG A 143 -14.48 13.13 -1.41
CA ARG A 143 -14.26 12.04 -0.43
C ARG A 143 -14.02 12.62 0.96
N GLY A 144 -14.94 12.36 1.88
CA GLY A 144 -14.75 12.57 3.32
C GLY A 144 -13.67 11.63 3.81
N LEU A 145 -12.42 12.08 3.72
CA LEU A 145 -11.27 11.47 4.34
C LEU A 145 -11.55 11.45 5.85
N VAL A 146 -11.71 10.27 6.42
CA VAL A 146 -11.56 10.10 7.88
C VAL A 146 -10.22 10.72 8.23
N GLN A 147 -10.22 11.77 9.05
CA GLN A 147 -9.01 12.38 9.56
C GLN A 147 -8.44 11.41 10.59
N MET A 148 -7.74 10.40 10.08
CA MET A 148 -6.89 9.54 10.87
C MET A 148 -5.75 10.41 11.35
N GLU A 149 -5.65 10.63 12.66
CA GLU A 149 -4.40 11.11 13.25
C GLU A 149 -3.40 9.98 13.12
N GLU A 150 -2.57 10.08 12.09
CA GLU A 150 -1.42 9.21 11.89
C GLU A 150 -0.57 9.25 13.16
N ASN A 151 -0.40 8.07 13.77
CA ASN A 151 0.48 7.93 14.91
C ASN A 151 1.89 8.31 14.44
N SER A 152 2.37 9.50 14.84
CA SER A 152 3.63 10.09 14.38
C SER A 152 4.87 9.28 14.80
N ILE A 153 4.66 8.22 15.57
CA ILE A 153 5.68 7.24 16.00
C ILE A 153 5.81 6.09 14.97
N TYR A 154 4.79 5.89 14.11
CA TYR A 154 4.77 4.94 12.99
C TYR A 154 4.73 5.61 11.61
N SER A 155 4.52 6.93 11.53
CA SER A 155 5.01 7.69 10.39
C SER A 155 6.47 7.27 10.21
N SER A 156 6.81 6.75 9.04
CA SER A 156 8.20 6.58 8.66
C SER A 156 8.99 7.80 9.14
N TRP A 157 10.02 7.55 9.93
CA TRP A 157 10.82 8.53 10.65
C TRP A 157 11.33 9.62 9.71
N GLN A 158 10.59 10.72 9.54
CA GLN A 158 10.70 11.59 8.35
C GLN A 158 10.46 10.82 7.04
N GLU A 159 9.83 11.43 6.04
CA GLU A 159 10.14 11.06 4.67
C GLU A 159 11.61 11.43 4.44
N VAL A 160 12.54 10.60 4.92
CA VAL A 160 13.91 10.64 4.42
C VAL A 160 13.72 10.32 2.95
N GLY A 161 13.98 11.30 2.08
CA GLY A 161 13.71 11.20 0.66
C GLY A 161 14.67 10.22 0.00
N GLU A 162 14.64 8.95 0.41
CA GLU A 162 15.52 7.88 -0.06
C GLU A 162 14.84 7.15 -1.21
N PHE A 163 15.55 7.12 -2.33
CA PHE A 163 15.10 6.49 -3.56
C PHE A 163 16.18 5.54 -4.03
N PRO A 164 15.93 4.22 -3.98
CA PRO A 164 16.78 3.26 -4.68
C PRO A 164 16.73 3.55 -6.18
N VAL A 165 17.90 3.72 -6.78
CA VAL A 165 18.05 4.09 -8.18
C VAL A 165 19.14 3.27 -8.87
N VAL A 166 19.03 3.14 -10.19
CA VAL A 166 20.11 2.60 -11.02
C VAL A 166 20.62 3.70 -11.95
N VAL A 167 21.91 4.00 -11.90
CA VAL A 167 22.52 5.04 -12.74
C VAL A 167 22.47 4.63 -14.21
N GLN A 168 21.89 5.51 -15.03
CA GLN A 168 21.96 5.41 -16.48
C GLN A 168 23.28 6.01 -16.98
N ARG A 169 23.89 5.37 -17.99
CA ARG A 169 25.14 5.85 -18.58
C ARG A 169 24.93 7.20 -19.27
N THR A 170 25.61 8.23 -18.77
CA THR A 170 25.75 9.55 -19.38
C THR A 170 27.23 9.95 -19.39
N GLU A 171 27.60 11.00 -20.13
CA GLU A 171 28.98 11.52 -20.10
C GLU A 171 29.39 11.98 -18.69
N ALA A 172 28.46 12.63 -17.97
CA ALA A 172 28.69 13.09 -16.61
C ALA A 172 28.85 11.90 -15.64
N ALA A 173 27.96 10.91 -15.71
CA ALA A 173 28.05 9.70 -14.89
C ALA A 173 29.34 8.91 -15.16
N ALA A 174 29.76 8.80 -16.42
CA ALA A 174 31.00 8.13 -16.80
C ALA A 174 32.25 8.83 -16.24
N ARG A 175 32.29 10.17 -16.32
CA ARG A 175 33.37 10.98 -15.73
C ARG A 175 33.42 10.83 -14.21
N CYS A 176 32.26 10.75 -13.57
CA CYS A 176 32.11 10.52 -12.14
C CYS A 176 32.28 9.05 -11.72
N GLN A 177 32.56 8.15 -12.67
CA GLN A 177 32.72 6.71 -12.45
C GLN A 177 31.50 6.04 -11.81
N LEU A 178 30.29 6.57 -12.06
CA LEU A 178 29.05 6.05 -11.51
C LEU A 178 28.48 4.94 -12.41
N LYS A 179 28.24 3.76 -11.83
CA LYS A 179 27.65 2.61 -12.54
C LYS A 179 26.91 1.69 -11.58
N GLY A 180 25.67 1.36 -11.91
CA GLY A 180 24.89 0.36 -11.16
C GLY A 180 23.95 0.97 -10.11
N PRO A 181 23.63 0.22 -9.04
CA PRO A 181 22.64 0.63 -8.05
C PRO A 181 23.22 1.58 -6.99
N TYR A 182 22.43 2.59 -6.64
CA TYR A 182 22.74 3.58 -5.60
C TYR A 182 21.49 3.96 -4.83
N LEU A 183 21.68 4.69 -3.74
CA LEU A 183 20.62 5.31 -2.97
C LEU A 183 20.69 6.83 -3.19
N LEU A 184 19.58 7.42 -3.62
CA LEU A 184 19.47 8.86 -3.83
C LEU A 184 18.67 9.45 -2.68
N LEU A 185 19.31 10.29 -1.87
CA LEU A 185 18.73 10.94 -0.70
C LEU A 185 18.39 12.39 -1.03
N LEU A 186 17.15 12.80 -0.76
CA LEU A 186 16.71 14.18 -0.87
C LEU A 186 16.79 14.83 0.51
N GLY A 187 17.76 15.73 0.67
CA GLY A 187 17.87 16.59 1.84
C GLY A 187 17.05 17.87 1.67
N GLN A 188 17.12 18.75 2.67
CA GLN A 188 16.39 20.03 2.65
C GLN A 188 16.83 20.96 1.50
N ASP A 189 18.12 20.92 1.11
CA ASP A 189 18.72 21.86 0.18
C ASP A 189 19.63 21.23 -0.89
N SER A 190 19.72 19.90 -0.92
CA SER A 190 20.52 19.16 -1.90
C SER A 190 20.05 17.73 -2.16
N ILE A 191 20.38 17.20 -3.33
CA ILE A 191 20.32 15.78 -3.67
C ILE A 191 21.66 15.13 -3.31
N GLN A 192 21.66 13.99 -2.63
CA GLN A 192 22.86 13.22 -2.31
C GLN A 192 22.77 11.83 -2.95
N LEU A 193 23.91 11.33 -3.45
CA LEU A 193 24.05 9.96 -3.95
C LEU A 193 24.94 9.16 -3.01
N ASN A 194 24.42 8.08 -2.47
CA ASN A 194 25.11 7.20 -1.53
C ASN A 194 25.23 5.80 -2.12
N GLU A 195 26.28 5.07 -1.71
CA GLU A 195 26.32 3.63 -1.93
C GLU A 195 25.49 2.92 -0.86
N PRO A 196 24.79 1.82 -1.20
CA PRO A 196 24.02 1.07 -0.20
C PRO A 196 24.87 0.54 0.97
N ALA A 197 26.17 0.34 0.74
CA ALA A 197 27.12 -0.18 1.72
C ALA A 197 27.83 0.90 2.55
N SER A 198 27.70 2.18 2.20
CA SER A 198 28.41 3.27 2.89
C SER A 198 27.47 4.42 3.27
N PRO A 199 27.57 4.95 4.49
CA PRO A 199 26.75 6.09 4.93
C PRO A 199 27.24 7.43 4.36
N GLN A 200 28.37 7.44 3.64
CA GLN A 200 28.97 8.66 3.11
C GLN A 200 28.43 8.96 1.70
N ALA A 201 28.02 10.21 1.48
CA ALA A 201 27.62 10.66 0.16
C ALA A 201 28.81 10.69 -0.81
N LEU A 202 28.67 10.03 -1.96
CA LEU A 202 29.63 10.08 -3.06
C LEU A 202 29.60 11.43 -3.77
N TYR A 203 28.39 11.94 -4.03
CA TYR A 203 28.16 13.22 -4.67
C TYR A 203 26.99 13.92 -4.01
N THR A 204 27.11 15.24 -3.89
CA THR A 204 26.04 16.12 -3.41
C THR A 204 25.78 17.21 -4.45
N TRP A 205 24.52 17.37 -4.84
CA TRP A 205 24.08 18.41 -5.78
C TRP A 205 23.12 19.36 -5.06
N PRO A 206 23.60 20.54 -4.62
CA PRO A 206 22.73 21.57 -4.08
C PRO A 206 21.67 21.98 -5.10
N TYR A 207 20.41 22.10 -4.67
CA TYR A 207 19.31 22.41 -5.57
C TYR A 207 19.53 23.70 -6.36
N ARG A 208 20.14 24.71 -5.71
CA ARG A 208 20.50 26.01 -6.30
C ARG A 208 21.48 25.94 -7.48
N PHE A 209 22.15 24.80 -7.68
CA PHE A 209 23.09 24.57 -8.77
C PHE A 209 22.56 23.60 -9.84
N LEU A 210 21.32 23.12 -9.70
CA LEU A 210 20.64 22.39 -10.76
C LEU A 210 20.12 23.38 -11.82
N ARG A 211 20.30 23.05 -13.09
CA ARG A 211 19.78 23.85 -14.21
C ARG A 211 18.36 23.45 -14.57
N LYS A 212 18.07 22.15 -14.53
CA LYS A 212 16.76 21.54 -14.79
C LYS A 212 16.70 20.15 -14.19
N PHE A 213 15.50 19.67 -13.94
CA PHE A 213 15.22 18.30 -13.50
C PHE A 213 13.87 17.86 -14.08
N GLY A 214 13.65 16.54 -14.13
CA GLY A 214 12.40 15.98 -14.63
C GLY A 214 12.39 14.46 -14.53
N SER A 215 11.24 13.88 -14.83
CA SER A 215 11.09 12.43 -14.93
C SER A 215 10.29 12.04 -16.16
N ASP A 216 10.71 10.98 -16.85
CA ASP A 216 9.97 10.36 -17.94
C ASP A 216 10.13 8.83 -17.90
N LYS A 217 9.04 8.09 -18.17
CA LYS A 217 9.02 6.62 -18.34
C LYS A 217 9.87 5.83 -17.32
N GLY A 218 9.78 6.15 -16.03
CA GLY A 218 10.53 5.44 -14.99
C GLY A 218 11.97 5.91 -14.80
N VAL A 219 12.38 7.02 -15.40
CA VAL A 219 13.70 7.63 -15.27
C VAL A 219 13.54 9.02 -14.66
N PHE A 220 14.26 9.29 -13.58
CA PHE A 220 14.46 10.63 -13.06
C PHE A 220 15.80 11.18 -13.56
N SER A 221 15.85 12.45 -13.94
CA SER A 221 17.07 13.08 -14.43
C SER A 221 17.18 14.53 -14.01
N PHE A 222 18.42 15.02 -13.90
CA PHE A 222 18.72 16.43 -13.68
C PHE A 222 20.02 16.83 -14.36
N GLU A 223 20.14 18.12 -14.69
CA GLU A 223 21.37 18.71 -15.21
C GLU A 223 22.07 19.50 -14.10
N ALA A 224 23.23 19.01 -13.69
CA ALA A 224 24.10 19.70 -12.72
C ALA A 224 24.85 20.86 -13.40
N GLY A 225 25.01 21.97 -12.69
CA GLY A 225 25.87 23.07 -13.11
C GLY A 225 27.35 22.86 -12.77
N ARG A 226 28.22 23.70 -13.36
CA ARG A 226 29.69 23.66 -13.16
C ARG A 226 30.16 23.86 -11.71
N ARG A 227 29.28 24.35 -10.84
CA ARG A 227 29.56 24.59 -9.42
C ARG A 227 29.34 23.35 -8.55
N CYS A 228 28.84 22.25 -9.11
CA CYS A 228 28.74 20.98 -8.42
C CYS A 228 30.08 20.23 -8.51
N ASP A 229 30.45 19.47 -7.46
CA ASP A 229 31.71 18.71 -7.41
C ASP A 229 31.80 17.64 -8.50
N SER A 230 30.66 17.15 -8.98
CA SER A 230 30.56 16.26 -10.15
C SER A 230 30.96 16.91 -11.48
N GLY A 231 31.14 18.23 -11.49
CA GLY A 231 31.12 19.06 -12.71
C GLY A 231 29.73 19.11 -13.35
N GLU A 232 29.64 19.83 -14.47
CA GLU A 232 28.38 19.98 -15.18
C GLU A 232 27.97 18.74 -15.99
N GLY A 233 26.67 18.61 -16.21
CA GLY A 233 26.12 17.62 -17.15
C GLY A 233 24.88 16.90 -16.63
N LEU A 234 24.36 16.02 -17.47
CA LEU A 234 23.12 15.28 -17.23
C LEU A 234 23.40 14.03 -16.39
N PHE A 235 22.69 13.89 -15.28
CA PHE A 235 22.59 12.65 -14.52
C PHE A 235 21.19 12.07 -14.68
N ALA A 236 21.10 10.76 -14.93
CA ALA A 236 19.85 10.06 -15.14
C ALA A 236 19.84 8.75 -14.34
N PHE A 237 18.69 8.46 -13.74
CA PHE A 237 18.51 7.45 -12.72
C PHE A 237 17.21 6.69 -12.98
N ILE A 238 17.31 5.39 -13.22
CA ILE A 238 16.16 4.51 -13.39
C ILE A 238 15.57 4.23 -12.00
N SER A 239 14.28 4.53 -11.82
CA SER A 239 13.55 4.26 -10.59
C SER A 239 12.04 4.10 -10.84
N PRO A 240 11.40 3.07 -10.27
CA PRO A 240 9.94 2.94 -10.29
C PRO A 240 9.23 4.14 -9.63
N ARG A 241 9.91 4.82 -8.70
CA ARG A 241 9.41 6.00 -7.96
C ARG A 241 9.89 7.32 -8.58
N SER A 242 10.28 7.34 -9.85
CA SER A 242 10.82 8.53 -10.53
C SER A 242 9.88 9.74 -10.51
N ARG A 243 8.56 9.53 -10.63
CA ARG A 243 7.55 10.61 -10.51
C ARG A 243 7.53 11.21 -9.10
N ASP A 244 7.55 10.36 -8.07
CA ASP A 244 7.56 10.79 -6.67
C ASP A 244 8.84 11.55 -6.35
N LEU A 245 9.98 11.05 -6.82
CA LEU A 245 11.29 11.68 -6.69
C LEU A 245 11.29 13.08 -7.34
N CYS A 246 10.75 13.19 -8.56
CA CYS A 246 10.62 14.48 -9.25
C CYS A 246 9.72 15.46 -8.48
N GLY A 247 8.60 14.98 -7.93
CA GLY A 247 7.70 15.78 -7.09
C GLY A 247 8.37 16.26 -5.81
N ALA A 248 9.08 15.37 -5.12
CA ALA A 248 9.80 15.69 -3.89
C ALA A 248 10.92 16.72 -4.10
N VAL A 249 11.69 16.61 -5.20
CA VAL A 249 12.68 17.63 -5.58
C VAL A 249 12.00 18.97 -5.86
N ALA A 250 10.86 18.98 -6.54
CA ALA A 250 10.12 20.22 -6.81
C ALA A 250 9.63 20.89 -5.52
N ALA A 251 9.11 20.10 -4.56
CA ALA A 251 8.66 20.59 -3.27
C ALA A 251 9.83 21.17 -2.45
N ALA A 252 10.95 20.44 -2.34
CA ALA A 252 12.12 20.89 -1.59
C ALA A 252 12.71 22.22 -2.14
N ILE A 253 12.64 22.44 -3.45
CA ILE A 253 13.05 23.71 -4.07
C ILE A 253 12.12 24.86 -3.69
N GLN A 254 10.81 24.63 -3.57
CA GLN A 254 9.82 25.66 -3.24
C GLN A 254 9.86 26.06 -1.76
N GLU A 255 10.15 25.11 -0.86
CA GLU A 255 10.16 25.32 0.59
C GLU A 255 11.50 25.84 1.13
N GLY A 256 12.56 25.81 0.33
CA GLY A 256 13.89 26.26 0.74
C GLY A 256 13.94 27.76 1.13
N PRO A 257 14.85 28.16 2.04
CA PRO A 257 14.97 29.54 2.55
C PRO A 257 15.30 30.62 1.49
N GLY A 258 15.51 30.23 0.23
CA GLY A 258 15.68 31.13 -0.91
C GLY A 258 14.40 31.45 -1.71
N GLY A 259 13.27 30.79 -1.42
CA GLY A 259 12.00 30.94 -2.17
C GLY A 259 11.25 32.26 -1.97
N ARG A 260 11.77 33.19 -1.16
CA ARG A 260 11.15 34.51 -0.89
C ARG A 260 11.78 35.68 -1.65
N SER A 261 12.72 35.46 -2.57
CA SER A 261 13.29 36.56 -3.38
C SER A 261 12.68 36.61 -4.79
N PRO A 262 12.00 37.71 -5.20
CA PRO A 262 11.33 37.79 -6.51
C PRO A 262 12.28 37.93 -7.73
N LEU A 263 13.60 37.76 -7.56
CA LEU A 263 14.59 38.13 -8.59
C LEU A 263 15.53 37.00 -9.03
N ALA A 264 15.31 35.75 -8.61
CA ALA A 264 15.99 34.60 -9.21
C ALA A 264 14.99 33.84 -10.09
N SER A 265 15.27 33.81 -11.39
CA SER A 265 14.41 33.21 -12.42
C SER A 265 13.87 31.84 -12.00
N PRO A 266 12.57 31.56 -12.20
CA PRO A 266 12.01 30.25 -11.88
C PRO A 266 12.72 29.19 -12.73
N ILE A 267 13.23 28.15 -12.05
CA ILE A 267 13.64 26.91 -12.71
C ILE A 267 12.38 26.40 -13.41
N TYR A 268 12.35 26.50 -14.74
CA TYR A 268 11.20 26.17 -15.58
C TYR A 268 10.65 24.78 -15.22
N HIS A 269 9.46 24.74 -14.63
CA HIS A 269 8.67 23.53 -14.48
C HIS A 269 8.01 23.24 -15.83
N ASN A 270 8.72 22.57 -16.73
CA ASN A 270 8.20 22.25 -18.05
C ASN A 270 7.71 20.80 -18.09
N SER A 271 6.49 20.56 -17.59
CA SER A 271 5.88 19.23 -17.60
C SER A 271 5.26 18.86 -18.96
N GLN A 272 5.35 19.72 -19.98
CA GLN A 272 4.57 19.54 -21.21
C GLN A 272 5.32 19.62 -22.55
N ASP A 273 6.62 19.93 -22.62
CA ASP A 273 7.30 19.98 -23.93
C ASP A 273 8.78 19.59 -23.89
N LEU A 274 9.10 18.38 -23.45
CA LEU A 274 10.43 17.80 -23.68
C LEU A 274 10.30 16.39 -24.24
N GLY A 275 10.31 16.31 -25.57
CA GLY A 275 10.90 15.17 -26.25
C GLY A 275 12.36 15.10 -25.84
N TRP A 276 12.65 14.34 -24.78
CA TRP A 276 14.01 13.94 -24.44
C TRP A 276 14.61 13.28 -25.68
N PRO A 277 15.87 13.56 -26.04
CA PRO A 277 16.52 12.79 -27.09
C PRO A 277 16.48 11.33 -26.63
N GLY A 278 15.55 10.57 -27.21
CA GLY A 278 15.51 9.13 -27.06
C GLY A 278 16.90 8.62 -27.35
N ALA A 279 17.40 7.75 -26.46
CA ALA A 279 18.73 7.17 -26.48
C ALA A 279 19.30 7.18 -27.90
N ALA A 280 20.31 8.02 -28.12
CA ALA A 280 21.00 8.19 -29.38
C ALA A 280 21.11 6.83 -30.07
N HIS A 281 20.45 6.68 -31.23
CA HIS A 281 20.34 5.47 -32.07
C HIS A 281 21.34 4.38 -31.66
N ASP A 282 21.03 3.63 -30.60
CA ASP A 282 22.00 2.72 -30.02
C ASP A 282 21.92 1.45 -30.86
N SER A 283 22.91 1.26 -31.72
CA SER A 283 23.05 0.06 -32.55
C SER A 283 23.43 -1.19 -31.73
N SER A 284 23.44 -1.07 -30.40
CA SER A 284 23.63 -2.16 -29.43
C SER A 284 22.69 -3.35 -29.71
N LEU A 285 23.24 -4.56 -29.54
CA LEU A 285 22.53 -5.83 -29.65
C LEU A 285 21.25 -5.84 -28.80
N GLU A 286 21.31 -5.23 -27.62
CA GLU A 286 20.21 -5.11 -26.67
C GLU A 286 19.03 -4.32 -27.25
N ALA A 287 19.32 -3.21 -27.94
CA ALA A 287 18.31 -2.36 -28.57
C ALA A 287 17.68 -3.04 -29.79
N GLN A 288 18.49 -3.79 -30.56
CA GLN A 288 17.98 -4.56 -31.69
C GLN A 288 17.11 -5.75 -31.23
N TYR A 289 17.45 -6.38 -30.10
CA TYR A 289 16.65 -7.43 -29.49
C TYR A 289 15.29 -6.92 -28.98
N ARG A 290 15.28 -5.78 -28.28
CA ARG A 290 14.03 -5.13 -27.82
C ARG A 290 13.10 -4.79 -28.99
N ARG A 291 13.64 -4.25 -30.08
CA ARG A 291 12.86 -3.94 -31.29
C ARG A 291 12.28 -5.20 -31.96
N LEU A 292 12.99 -6.32 -31.88
CA LEU A 292 12.48 -7.61 -32.36
C LEU A 292 11.29 -8.10 -31.52
N LEU A 293 11.37 -7.95 -30.19
CA LEU A 293 10.31 -8.33 -29.25
C LEU A 293 9.06 -7.47 -29.42
N GLU A 294 9.23 -6.16 -29.61
CA GLU A 294 8.11 -5.24 -29.88
C GLU A 294 7.34 -5.62 -31.16
N LEU A 295 8.06 -6.06 -32.21
CA LEU A 295 7.45 -6.52 -33.45
C LEU A 295 6.70 -7.85 -33.30
N GLU A 296 7.14 -8.76 -32.43
CA GLU A 296 6.41 -10.00 -32.15
C GLU A 296 5.18 -9.76 -31.27
N LEU A 297 5.22 -8.77 -30.38
CA LEU A 297 4.05 -8.36 -29.60
C LEU A 297 2.99 -7.66 -30.46
N ALA A 298 3.42 -6.88 -31.46
CA ALA A 298 2.51 -6.23 -32.42
C ALA A 298 1.81 -7.25 -33.35
N ASP A 299 2.51 -8.30 -33.79
CA ASP A 299 1.95 -9.36 -34.67
C ASP A 299 0.97 -10.30 -33.93
N ASN A 300 1.04 -10.34 -32.59
CA ASN A 300 0.11 -11.10 -31.75
C ASN A 300 -1.17 -10.33 -31.38
N GLY A 301 -1.29 -9.06 -31.79
CA GLY A 301 -2.38 -8.16 -31.42
C GLY A 301 -3.58 -8.15 -32.36
N ASP A 302 -3.45 -8.63 -33.61
CA ASP A 302 -4.50 -8.56 -34.62
C ASP A 302 -5.02 -9.96 -35.03
N GLU A 303 -6.23 -10.23 -34.54
CA GLU A 303 -7.25 -11.15 -35.08
C GLU A 303 -7.12 -12.68 -34.97
N ALA A 304 -8.31 -13.26 -34.72
CA ALA A 304 -8.56 -14.65 -34.42
C ALA A 304 -8.46 -15.53 -35.68
N GLY A 305 -7.54 -16.51 -35.68
CA GLY A 305 -7.46 -17.49 -36.76
C GLY A 305 -6.33 -18.50 -36.56
N GLY A 306 -6.67 -19.69 -36.07
CA GLY A 306 -5.73 -20.77 -35.80
C GLY A 306 -5.09 -21.35 -37.07
N SER A 307 -4.01 -20.75 -37.57
CA SER A 307 -2.98 -21.40 -38.40
C SER A 307 -1.69 -20.57 -38.56
N ALA A 308 -1.75 -19.24 -38.42
CA ALA A 308 -0.61 -18.35 -38.67
C ALA A 308 0.47 -18.32 -37.55
N ARG A 309 0.12 -18.80 -36.34
CA ARG A 309 0.94 -18.67 -35.13
C ARG A 309 2.28 -19.41 -35.18
N ALA A 310 2.37 -20.51 -35.94
CA ALA A 310 3.60 -21.26 -36.11
C ALA A 310 4.61 -20.55 -37.03
N GLY A 311 4.12 -19.84 -38.07
CA GLY A 311 4.94 -19.12 -39.04
C GLY A 311 5.61 -17.86 -38.45
N ALA A 312 4.87 -17.10 -37.64
CA ALA A 312 5.38 -15.90 -36.97
C ALA A 312 6.53 -16.22 -36.00
N HIS A 313 6.35 -17.24 -35.15
CA HIS A 313 7.39 -17.69 -34.22
C HIS A 313 8.63 -18.27 -34.92
N LEU A 314 8.47 -18.93 -36.07
CA LEU A 314 9.60 -19.38 -36.89
C LEU A 314 10.38 -18.19 -37.48
N GLY A 315 9.68 -17.14 -37.92
CA GLY A 315 10.27 -15.90 -38.42
C GLY A 315 11.03 -15.12 -37.35
N PHE A 316 10.50 -15.05 -36.12
CA PHE A 316 11.18 -14.43 -34.99
C PHE A 316 12.46 -15.19 -34.62
N LYS A 317 12.40 -16.52 -34.51
CA LYS A 317 13.58 -17.36 -34.22
C LYS A 317 14.66 -17.21 -35.28
N ALA A 318 14.31 -17.18 -36.57
CA ALA A 318 15.27 -16.98 -37.65
C ALA A 318 15.96 -15.60 -37.59
N LYS A 319 15.19 -14.54 -37.31
CA LYS A 319 15.72 -13.18 -37.12
C LYS A 319 16.65 -13.09 -35.91
N LEU A 320 16.28 -13.71 -34.78
CA LEU A 320 17.12 -13.76 -33.58
C LEU A 320 18.43 -14.52 -33.80
N VAL A 321 18.38 -15.68 -34.45
CA VAL A 321 19.57 -16.47 -34.79
C VAL A 321 20.50 -15.69 -35.72
N THR A 322 19.96 -14.95 -36.69
CA THR A 322 20.75 -14.10 -37.60
C THR A 322 21.45 -12.97 -36.84
N LEU A 323 20.74 -12.36 -35.89
CA LEU A 323 21.22 -11.27 -35.06
C LEU A 323 22.36 -11.73 -34.13
N LEU A 324 22.18 -12.87 -33.45
CA LEU A 324 23.20 -13.49 -32.60
C LEU A 324 24.41 -13.99 -33.41
N SER A 325 24.19 -14.52 -34.62
CA SER A 325 25.27 -14.97 -35.51
C SER A 325 26.12 -13.81 -36.03
N ARG A 326 25.50 -12.64 -36.27
CA ARG A 326 26.20 -11.41 -36.67
C ARG A 326 27.06 -10.87 -35.53
N GLU A 327 26.59 -10.96 -34.30
CA GLU A 327 27.37 -10.57 -33.13
C GLU A 327 28.53 -11.53 -32.86
N ARG A 328 28.33 -12.83 -33.08
CA ARG A 328 29.42 -13.83 -32.95
C ARG A 328 30.55 -13.65 -33.97
N ARG A 329 30.30 -12.94 -35.09
CA ARG A 329 31.33 -12.57 -36.09
C ARG A 329 32.08 -11.29 -35.74
N LYS A 330 31.60 -10.48 -34.80
CA LYS A 330 32.37 -9.41 -34.15
C LYS A 330 33.26 -10.04 -33.07
N GLY A 331 34.36 -10.67 -33.49
CA GLY A 331 35.43 -11.06 -32.58
C GLY A 331 36.09 -9.83 -31.93
N PRO A 332 36.85 -10.01 -30.83
CA PRO A 332 37.51 -8.90 -30.14
C PRO A 332 38.54 -8.24 -31.06
N ALA A 333 38.65 -6.90 -30.98
CA ALA A 333 39.67 -6.14 -31.67
C ALA A 333 41.08 -6.60 -31.22
N PRO A 334 42.08 -6.67 -32.12
CA PRO A 334 43.42 -7.06 -31.73
C PRO A 334 44.01 -6.03 -30.75
N CYS A 335 44.52 -6.54 -29.63
CA CYS A 335 45.31 -5.77 -28.68
C CYS A 335 46.70 -5.52 -29.27
N ASP A 336 46.98 -4.30 -29.74
CA ASP A 336 48.34 -3.87 -30.01
C ASP A 336 49.02 -3.45 -28.71
N ARG A 337 50.02 -4.24 -28.31
CA ARG A 337 51.16 -3.85 -27.47
C ARG A 337 52.34 -4.78 -27.78
N PRO A 338 53.60 -4.37 -27.54
CA PRO A 338 54.04 -3.37 -26.56
C PRO A 338 54.32 -1.98 -27.11
#